data_AF-A0A1V5JSL4-F1
#
_entry.id   AF-A0A1V5JSL4-F1
#
_cell.length_a   1.000
_cell.length_b   1.000
_cell.length_c   1.000
_cell.angle_alpha   90.00
_cell.angle_beta   90.00
_cell.angle_gamma   90.00
#
_symmetry.space_group_name_H-M   'P 1'
#
loop_
_entity.id
_entity.type
_entity.pdbx_description
1 polymer ?
#
loop_
_entity_poly.entity_id
_entity_poly.type
_entity_poly.pdbx_seq_one_letter_code
_entity_poly.pdbx_strand_id
1 'polypeptide(L)'
;MLRRPTYSKLQQCLTALKRRSGRGRSVAAELAAERHKLNERIKELDCLYSLSELISPKDVALEETLQAAVAILPPAWQYPAQTTARITLAGQQYLSASFREGRWCQTAEIPSPAGPLGTVEIFYSGELPPADEGPFLKEERALIEAVALKLGSFYQQHQAAAALRHSEAMYRSLADMMHDVVWTTDLDLKLTYLSPSVEKALGLKRQDLIGKTLMRSMSAESRSQARDLLQAEIARDNQPGIDPDRAISFECAYQPSGEATVWFENLATFIRDENGRACGLHGVSRDITERKQAALERERLIAELQQALSEVKALSGLLPICANCKKIRDDQGYISQHSQALFSHGICPDCARLLYPEFKPPK
;
A
#
# COMPACT_ATOMS: atom_id res chain seq x y z
N MET A 1 67.62 -54.95 62.11
CA MET A 1 66.67 -55.98 61.65
C MET A 1 65.59 -55.33 60.78
N LEU A 2 65.72 -55.36 59.45
CA LEU A 2 64.67 -54.94 58.52
C LEU A 2 64.23 -56.18 57.74
N ARG A 3 63.04 -56.70 58.05
CA ARG A 3 62.46 -57.87 57.37
C ARG A 3 62.08 -57.47 55.94
N ARG A 4 62.71 -58.09 54.93
CA ARG A 4 62.31 -57.97 53.52
C ARG A 4 60.88 -58.48 53.36
N PRO A 5 59.97 -57.75 52.69
CA PRO A 5 58.62 -58.23 52.45
C PRO A 5 58.66 -59.48 51.55
N THR A 6 57.89 -60.51 51.92
CA THR A 6 57.72 -61.73 51.13
C THR A 6 57.11 -61.38 49.76
N TYR A 7 57.61 -62.02 48.71
CA TYR A 7 57.26 -61.78 47.31
C TYR A 7 55.74 -61.75 47.04
N SER A 8 54.95 -62.49 47.83
CA SER A 8 53.48 -62.52 47.75
C SER A 8 52.79 -61.21 48.18
N LYS A 9 53.32 -60.48 49.17
CA LYS A 9 52.78 -59.18 49.60
C LYS A 9 53.01 -58.09 48.55
N LEU A 10 54.14 -58.14 47.83
CA LEU A 10 54.43 -57.23 46.72
C LEU A 10 53.51 -57.50 45.51
N GLN A 11 53.25 -58.76 45.17
CA GLN A 11 52.31 -59.12 44.10
C GLN A 11 50.86 -58.70 44.39
N GLN A 12 50.40 -58.83 45.64
CA GLN A 12 49.06 -58.38 46.03
C GLN A 12 48.91 -56.85 45.94
N CYS A 13 49.91 -56.09 46.39
CA CYS A 13 49.93 -54.63 46.23
C CYS A 13 49.99 -54.19 44.76
N LEU A 14 50.81 -54.85 43.93
CA LEU A 14 50.88 -54.57 42.48
C LEU A 14 49.55 -54.85 41.78
N THR A 15 48.84 -55.91 42.18
CA THR A 15 47.53 -56.26 41.62
C THR A 15 46.45 -55.26 42.06
N ALA A 16 46.49 -54.79 43.31
CA ALA A 16 45.60 -53.74 43.81
C ALA A 16 45.87 -52.37 43.14
N LEU A 17 47.14 -52.02 42.90
CA LEU A 17 47.54 -50.82 42.16
C LEU A 17 47.13 -50.89 40.67
N LYS A 18 47.31 -52.05 40.02
CA LYS A 18 46.82 -52.28 38.65
C LYS A 18 45.29 -52.20 38.54
N ARG A 19 44.54 -52.67 39.54
CA ARG A 19 43.07 -52.52 39.59
C ARG A 19 42.63 -51.07 39.80
N ARG A 20 43.33 -50.30 40.64
CA ARG A 20 43.10 -48.84 40.81
C ARG A 20 43.46 -48.05 39.55
N SER A 21 44.58 -48.39 38.89
CA SER A 21 45.00 -47.81 37.60
C SER A 21 44.03 -48.15 36.45
N GLY A 22 43.51 -49.39 36.41
CA GLY A 22 42.51 -49.83 35.44
C GLY A 22 41.16 -49.12 35.60
N ARG A 23 40.69 -48.90 36.84
CA ARG A 23 39.50 -48.06 37.10
C ARG A 23 39.74 -46.61 36.72
N GLY A 24 40.91 -46.04 37.04
CA GLY A 24 41.26 -44.67 36.64
C GLY A 24 41.32 -44.48 35.12
N ARG A 25 41.80 -45.48 34.36
CA ARG A 25 41.78 -45.48 32.89
C ARG A 25 40.37 -45.62 32.30
N SER A 26 39.50 -46.44 32.91
CA SER A 26 38.08 -46.54 32.53
C SER A 26 37.34 -45.21 32.75
N VAL A 27 37.50 -44.61 33.93
CA VAL A 27 36.88 -43.32 34.27
C VAL A 27 37.41 -42.19 33.39
N ALA A 28 38.70 -42.18 33.04
CA ALA A 28 39.27 -41.19 32.13
C ALA A 28 38.72 -41.33 30.69
N ALA A 29 38.52 -42.57 30.23
CA ALA A 29 37.92 -42.83 28.92
C ALA A 29 36.42 -42.44 28.89
N GLU A 30 35.67 -42.78 29.94
CA GLU A 30 34.27 -42.38 30.12
C GLU A 30 34.13 -40.85 30.17
N LEU A 31 34.97 -40.16 30.94
CA LEU A 31 34.96 -38.69 31.03
C LEU A 31 35.35 -38.03 29.70
N ALA A 32 36.29 -38.60 28.96
CA ALA A 32 36.67 -38.10 27.63
C ALA A 32 35.52 -38.26 26.62
N ALA A 33 34.80 -39.39 26.66
CA ALA A 33 33.62 -39.62 25.83
C ALA A 33 32.47 -38.66 26.15
N GLU A 34 32.17 -38.44 27.44
CA GLU A 34 31.14 -37.47 27.85
C GLU A 34 31.52 -36.03 27.51
N ARG A 35 32.80 -35.65 27.69
CA ARG A 35 33.28 -34.32 27.28
C ARG A 35 33.17 -34.13 25.77
N HIS A 36 33.44 -35.17 24.99
CA HIS A 36 33.28 -35.11 23.54
C HIS A 36 31.82 -34.90 23.14
N LYS A 37 30.88 -35.68 23.69
CA LYS A 37 29.44 -35.50 23.45
C LYS A 37 28.96 -34.10 23.80
N LEU A 38 29.40 -33.57 24.94
CA LEU A 38 29.04 -32.21 25.36
C LEU A 38 29.56 -31.15 24.39
N ASN A 39 30.80 -31.28 23.93
CA ASN A 39 31.37 -30.37 22.95
C ASN A 39 30.65 -30.41 21.60
N GLU A 40 30.28 -31.60 21.09
CA GLU A 40 29.50 -31.70 19.86
C GLU A 40 28.11 -31.06 20.03
N ARG A 41 27.49 -31.20 21.20
CA ARG A 41 26.21 -30.54 21.48
C ARG A 41 26.33 -29.02 21.56
N ILE A 42 27.42 -28.49 22.11
CA ILE A 42 27.70 -27.04 22.13
C ILE A 42 27.82 -26.51 20.71
N LYS A 43 28.60 -27.19 19.84
CA LYS A 43 28.75 -26.79 18.44
C LYS A 43 27.41 -26.73 17.69
N GLU A 44 26.56 -27.74 17.87
CA GLU A 44 25.23 -27.80 17.26
C GLU A 44 24.35 -26.62 17.72
N LEU A 45 24.33 -26.36 19.04
CA LEU A 45 23.56 -25.27 19.61
C LEU A 45 24.06 -23.90 19.16
N ASP A 46 25.39 -23.70 19.15
CA ASP A 46 26.02 -22.46 18.68
C ASP A 46 25.65 -22.19 17.22
N CYS A 47 25.70 -23.21 16.36
CA CYS A 47 25.31 -23.09 14.96
C CYS A 47 23.83 -22.67 14.81
N LEU A 48 22.92 -23.37 15.49
CA LEU A 48 21.49 -23.08 15.41
C LEU A 48 21.16 -21.70 15.99
N TYR A 49 21.84 -21.30 17.06
CA TYR A 49 21.69 -19.99 17.68
C TYR A 49 22.19 -18.87 16.75
N SER A 50 23.42 -18.97 16.24
CA SER A 50 23.99 -18.02 15.29
C SER A 50 23.14 -17.91 14.02
N LEU A 51 22.65 -19.04 13.48
CA LEU A 51 21.74 -19.03 12.34
C LEU A 51 20.44 -18.26 12.67
N SER A 52 19.88 -18.46 13.86
CA SER A 52 18.69 -17.76 14.31
C SER A 52 18.91 -16.25 14.44
N GLU A 53 20.08 -15.82 14.92
CA GLU A 53 20.44 -14.40 15.01
C GLU A 53 20.67 -13.75 13.64
N LEU A 54 21.20 -14.51 12.67
CA LEU A 54 21.42 -14.05 11.29
C LEU A 54 20.10 -13.89 10.53
N ILE A 55 19.17 -14.84 10.71
CA ILE A 55 17.86 -14.89 10.03
C ILE A 55 16.83 -13.94 10.67
N SER A 56 17.13 -13.41 11.86
CA SER A 56 16.24 -12.48 12.55
C SER A 56 15.96 -11.21 11.71
N PRO A 57 14.77 -10.60 11.84
CA PRO A 57 14.38 -9.46 11.02
C PRO A 57 15.36 -8.28 11.16
N LYS A 58 16.10 -7.99 10.09
CA LYS A 58 17.06 -6.88 9.98
C LYS A 58 17.03 -6.35 8.55
N ASP A 59 17.39 -5.09 8.35
CA ASP A 59 17.56 -4.46 7.02
C ASP A 59 18.88 -4.90 6.37
N VAL A 60 19.16 -6.21 6.37
CA VAL A 60 20.34 -6.82 5.74
C VAL A 60 19.87 -7.49 4.45
N ALA A 61 20.67 -7.41 3.39
CA ALA A 61 20.33 -8.03 2.12
C ALA A 61 20.30 -9.56 2.27
N LEU A 62 19.32 -10.20 1.62
CA LEU A 62 19.15 -11.66 1.62
C LEU A 62 20.45 -12.41 1.30
N GLU A 63 21.19 -11.92 0.31
CA GLU A 63 22.46 -12.50 -0.14
C GLU A 63 23.55 -12.47 0.94
N GLU A 64 23.64 -11.36 1.69
CA GLU A 64 24.59 -11.20 2.79
C GLU A 64 24.27 -12.17 3.93
N THR A 65 22.98 -12.32 4.27
CA THR A 65 22.54 -13.27 5.29
C THR A 65 22.82 -14.72 4.89
N LEU A 66 22.59 -15.09 3.62
CA LEU A 66 22.88 -16.44 3.12
C LEU A 66 24.39 -16.73 3.07
N GLN A 67 25.19 -15.74 2.69
CA GLN A 67 26.65 -15.85 2.71
C GLN A 67 27.20 -15.96 4.15
N ALA A 68 26.61 -15.27 5.12
CA ALA A 68 26.94 -15.43 6.53
C ALA A 68 26.49 -16.82 7.06
N ALA A 69 25.32 -17.29 6.64
CA ALA A 69 24.79 -18.58 7.04
C ALA A 69 25.68 -19.75 6.59
N VAL A 70 26.20 -19.75 5.35
CA VAL A 70 27.11 -20.81 4.91
C VAL A 70 28.46 -20.79 5.65
N ALA A 71 28.90 -19.61 6.12
CA ALA A 71 30.18 -19.46 6.81
C ALA A 71 30.17 -20.05 8.24
N ILE A 72 29.00 -20.15 8.88
CA ILE A 72 28.88 -20.70 10.24
C ILE A 72 28.69 -22.22 10.29
N LEU A 73 28.47 -22.88 9.13
CA LEU A 73 28.26 -24.33 9.08
C LEU A 73 29.53 -25.14 9.38
N PRO A 74 30.71 -24.87 8.77
CA PRO A 74 31.89 -25.72 8.97
C PRO A 74 32.32 -25.95 10.43
N PRO A 75 32.32 -24.94 11.33
CA PRO A 75 32.64 -25.12 12.74
C PRO A 75 31.70 -26.07 13.51
N ALA A 76 30.48 -26.27 13.01
CA ALA A 76 29.45 -27.05 13.68
C ALA A 76 29.60 -28.56 13.50
N TRP A 77 30.41 -28.99 12.53
CA TRP A 77 30.64 -30.39 12.19
C TRP A 77 31.79 -30.99 13.03
N GLN A 78 31.87 -32.33 13.06
CA GLN A 78 32.83 -33.11 13.84
C GLN A 78 34.27 -32.82 13.43
N TYR A 79 34.53 -32.58 12.13
CA TYR A 79 35.86 -32.26 11.60
C TYR A 79 35.95 -30.87 10.94
N PRO A 80 35.84 -29.76 11.69
CA PRO A 80 35.71 -28.40 11.13
C PRO A 80 36.77 -28.00 10.11
N ALA A 81 38.03 -28.37 10.34
CA ALA A 81 39.15 -28.02 9.46
C ALA A 81 39.09 -28.72 8.08
N GLN A 82 38.28 -29.77 7.97
CA GLN A 82 38.09 -30.55 6.75
C GLN A 82 36.69 -30.35 6.14
N THR A 83 35.84 -29.56 6.81
CA THR A 83 34.48 -29.25 6.39
C THR A 83 34.45 -28.05 5.44
N THR A 84 33.74 -28.20 4.34
CA THR A 84 33.32 -27.09 3.48
C THR A 84 31.82 -27.18 3.24
N ALA A 85 31.16 -26.05 3.01
CA ALA A 85 29.72 -25.98 2.88
C ALA A 85 29.30 -25.20 1.63
N ARG A 86 28.20 -25.63 1.02
CA ARG A 86 27.52 -24.94 -0.08
C ARG A 86 26.04 -24.85 0.24
N ILE A 87 25.47 -23.65 0.09
CA ILE A 87 24.03 -23.44 0.08
C ILE A 87 23.66 -23.05 -1.34
N THR A 88 22.78 -23.82 -1.97
CA THR A 88 22.15 -23.45 -3.23
C THR A 88 20.72 -23.05 -2.93
N LEU A 89 20.30 -21.85 -3.30
CA LEU A 89 18.94 -21.36 -3.08
C LEU A 89 18.47 -20.55 -4.28
N ALA A 90 17.32 -20.92 -4.86
CA ALA A 90 16.74 -20.25 -6.03
C ALA A 90 17.74 -20.08 -7.21
N GLY A 91 18.62 -21.06 -7.41
CA GLY A 91 19.63 -21.06 -8.48
C GLY A 91 20.92 -20.29 -8.16
N GLN A 92 20.99 -19.59 -7.02
CA GLN A 92 22.21 -18.93 -6.56
C GLN A 92 22.98 -19.83 -5.59
N GLN A 93 24.31 -19.74 -5.63
CA GLN A 93 25.21 -20.53 -4.79
C GLN A 93 25.99 -19.64 -3.82
N TYR A 94 26.01 -20.05 -2.55
CA TYR A 94 26.76 -19.43 -1.47
C TYR A 94 27.74 -20.46 -0.92
N LEU A 95 29.01 -20.07 -0.78
CA LEU A 95 30.10 -20.98 -0.49
C LEU A 95 30.82 -20.59 0.81
N SER A 96 31.22 -21.59 1.60
CA SER A 96 32.08 -21.37 2.77
C SER A 96 33.49 -20.91 2.34
N ALA A 97 34.26 -20.36 3.27
CA ALA A 97 35.67 -20.04 3.02
C ALA A 97 36.46 -21.29 2.58
N SER A 98 37.37 -21.12 1.61
CA SER A 98 38.20 -22.21 1.06
C SER A 98 37.40 -23.41 0.53
N PHE A 99 36.22 -23.16 -0.05
CA PHE A 99 35.33 -24.20 -0.57
C PHE A 99 36.03 -25.12 -1.58
N ARG A 100 35.80 -26.41 -1.40
CA ARG A 100 36.17 -27.50 -2.31
C ARG A 100 35.19 -28.63 -2.11
N GLU A 101 34.83 -29.32 -3.19
CA GLU A 101 34.03 -30.53 -3.08
C GLU A 101 34.88 -31.64 -2.46
N GLY A 102 34.34 -32.24 -1.41
CA GLY A 102 34.98 -33.32 -0.66
C GLY A 102 34.64 -34.69 -1.22
N ARG A 103 35.34 -35.71 -0.73
CA ARG A 103 35.04 -37.12 -1.07
C ARG A 103 33.68 -37.55 -0.49
N TRP A 104 33.31 -36.98 0.64
CA TRP A 104 32.06 -37.26 1.34
C TRP A 104 31.16 -36.03 1.26
N CYS A 105 29.87 -36.24 1.04
CA CYS A 105 28.88 -35.18 0.96
C CYS A 105 27.62 -35.59 1.72
N GLN A 106 27.12 -34.66 2.53
CA GLN A 106 25.81 -34.73 3.16
C GLN A 106 24.96 -33.60 2.60
N THR A 107 23.75 -33.93 2.12
CA THR A 107 22.85 -32.97 1.47
C THR A 107 21.49 -32.97 2.16
N ALA A 108 20.92 -31.78 2.35
CA ALA A 108 19.53 -31.59 2.76
C ALA A 108 18.83 -30.64 1.79
N GLU A 109 17.58 -30.96 1.42
CA GLU A 109 16.75 -30.07 0.60
C GLU A 109 16.16 -28.95 1.46
N ILE A 110 16.09 -27.74 0.89
CA ILE A 110 15.46 -26.58 1.52
C ILE A 110 13.97 -26.61 1.16
N PRO A 111 13.07 -26.93 2.10
CA PRO A 111 11.67 -27.18 1.77
C PRO A 111 10.90 -25.88 1.50
N SER A 112 9.87 -25.98 0.65
CA SER A 112 8.86 -24.95 0.42
C SER A 112 7.54 -25.58 -0.05
N PRO A 113 6.38 -24.92 0.17
CA PRO A 113 5.08 -25.41 -0.32
C PRO A 113 5.03 -25.72 -1.82
N ALA A 114 5.83 -25.03 -2.63
CA ALA A 114 5.87 -25.22 -4.08
C ALA A 114 6.88 -26.30 -4.55
N GLY A 115 7.54 -27.00 -3.61
CA GLY A 115 8.66 -27.91 -3.89
C GLY A 115 9.99 -27.36 -3.36
N PRO A 116 11.09 -28.14 -3.42
CA PRO A 116 12.37 -27.75 -2.84
C PRO A 116 12.94 -26.49 -3.54
N LEU A 117 13.37 -25.52 -2.74
CA LEU A 117 13.94 -24.24 -3.22
C LEU A 117 15.42 -24.35 -3.59
N GLY A 118 16.06 -25.44 -3.16
CA GLY A 118 17.50 -25.64 -3.28
C GLY A 118 18.00 -26.62 -2.22
N THR A 119 19.28 -26.56 -1.91
CA THR A 119 19.98 -27.54 -1.08
C THR A 119 20.99 -26.89 -0.14
N VAL A 120 21.20 -27.51 1.02
CA VAL A 120 22.36 -27.30 1.87
C VAL A 120 23.24 -28.53 1.74
N GLU A 121 24.51 -28.33 1.44
CA GLU A 121 25.49 -29.40 1.23
C GLU A 121 26.71 -29.18 2.10
N ILE A 122 27.12 -30.23 2.81
CA ILE A 122 28.32 -30.26 3.62
C ILE A 122 29.26 -31.31 3.06
N PHE A 123 30.52 -30.94 2.90
CA PHE A 123 31.56 -31.78 2.34
C PHE A 123 32.68 -32.01 3.33
N TYR A 124 33.18 -33.25 3.37
CA TYR A 124 34.44 -33.56 4.04
C TYR A 124 35.54 -33.94 3.05
N SER A 125 36.72 -33.34 3.26
CA SER A 125 37.93 -33.69 2.52
C SER A 125 38.66 -34.87 3.17
N GLY A 126 39.31 -35.74 2.38
CA GLY A 126 40.21 -36.79 2.88
C GLY A 126 39.56 -38.12 3.28
N GLU A 127 40.36 -39.00 3.88
CA GLU A 127 39.89 -40.27 4.47
C GLU A 127 39.61 -40.06 5.96
N LEU A 128 38.33 -40.16 6.33
CA LEU A 128 37.86 -39.97 7.69
C LEU A 128 37.30 -41.30 8.24
N PRO A 129 37.38 -41.52 9.56
CA PRO A 129 36.78 -42.69 10.19
C PRO A 129 35.26 -42.77 9.92
N PRO A 130 34.72 -43.98 9.74
CA PRO A 130 33.28 -44.15 9.60
C PRO A 130 32.54 -43.89 10.93
N ALA A 131 31.34 -43.36 10.80
CA ALA A 131 30.37 -43.05 11.84
C ALA A 131 28.98 -43.58 11.40
N ASP A 132 27.94 -42.74 11.35
CA ASP A 132 26.57 -43.15 11.01
C ASP A 132 26.28 -43.07 9.51
N GLU A 133 26.67 -41.97 8.85
CA GLU A 133 26.49 -41.75 7.42
C GLU A 133 27.85 -41.46 6.77
N GLY A 134 28.58 -42.51 6.41
CA GLY A 134 30.00 -42.34 6.06
C GLY A 134 30.74 -41.79 7.29
N PRO A 135 31.47 -40.66 7.21
CA PRO A 135 32.10 -40.02 8.36
C PRO A 135 31.18 -39.06 9.14
N PHE A 136 29.92 -38.90 8.75
CA PHE A 136 28.97 -37.99 9.41
C PHE A 136 28.24 -38.66 10.57
N LEU A 137 27.93 -37.88 11.61
CA LEU A 137 27.13 -38.29 12.77
C LEU A 137 25.63 -38.17 12.49
N LYS A 138 24.82 -38.97 13.19
CA LYS A 138 23.36 -38.85 13.14
C LYS A 138 22.87 -37.45 13.58
N GLU A 139 23.54 -36.83 14.55
CA GLU A 139 23.23 -35.48 15.01
C GLU A 139 23.52 -34.42 13.93
N GLU A 140 24.56 -34.60 13.12
CA GLU A 140 24.88 -33.70 12.00
C GLU A 140 23.81 -33.77 10.90
N ARG A 141 23.27 -34.97 10.65
CA ARG A 141 22.10 -35.15 9.77
C ARG A 141 20.89 -34.36 10.28
N ALA A 142 20.60 -34.42 11.57
CA ALA A 142 19.53 -33.64 12.16
C ALA A 142 19.82 -32.12 12.10
N LEU A 143 21.07 -31.71 12.27
CA LEU A 143 21.50 -30.32 12.19
C LEU A 143 21.30 -29.74 10.78
N ILE A 144 21.78 -30.41 9.72
CA ILE A 144 21.63 -29.90 8.35
C ILE A 144 20.17 -29.81 7.92
N GLU A 145 19.32 -30.75 8.36
CA GLU A 145 17.88 -30.71 8.13
C GLU A 145 17.23 -29.51 8.84
N ALA A 146 17.59 -29.26 10.10
CA ALA A 146 17.10 -28.11 10.85
C ALA A 146 17.54 -26.77 10.26
N VAL A 147 18.79 -26.69 9.77
CA VAL A 147 19.33 -25.54 9.04
C VAL A 147 18.54 -25.31 7.75
N ALA A 148 18.35 -26.35 6.94
CA ALA A 148 17.62 -26.26 5.68
C ALA A 148 16.17 -25.80 5.89
N LEU A 149 15.48 -26.33 6.91
CA LEU A 149 14.13 -25.90 7.28
C LEU A 149 14.08 -24.41 7.66
N LYS A 150 15.01 -23.93 8.50
CA LYS A 150 15.08 -22.52 8.91
C LYS A 150 15.35 -21.58 7.73
N LEU A 151 16.25 -21.96 6.82
CA LEU A 151 16.56 -21.19 5.62
C LEU A 151 15.36 -21.11 4.67
N GLY A 152 14.58 -22.19 4.54
CA GLY A 152 13.35 -22.22 3.73
C GLY A 152 12.32 -21.21 4.24
N SER A 153 12.02 -21.24 5.55
CA SER A 153 11.09 -20.30 6.19
C SER A 153 11.55 -18.84 6.07
N PHE A 154 12.86 -18.59 6.26
CA PHE A 154 13.44 -17.26 6.09
C PHE A 154 13.25 -16.71 4.67
N TYR A 155 13.58 -17.51 3.66
CA TYR A 155 13.46 -17.10 2.27
C TYR A 155 12.01 -16.79 1.88
N GLN A 156 11.05 -17.59 2.35
CA GLN A 156 9.62 -17.34 2.13
C GLN A 156 9.16 -16.03 2.77
N GLN A 157 9.56 -15.79 4.03
CA GLN A 157 9.22 -14.55 4.71
C GLN A 157 9.80 -13.33 3.98
N HIS A 158 11.05 -13.43 3.50
CA HIS A 158 11.68 -12.39 2.72
C HIS A 158 10.95 -12.13 1.38
N GLN A 159 10.58 -13.18 0.65
CA GLN A 159 9.82 -13.07 -0.60
C GLN A 159 8.43 -12.46 -0.38
N ALA A 160 7.69 -12.91 0.63
CA ALA A 160 6.37 -12.38 0.94
C ALA A 160 6.44 -10.89 1.28
N ALA A 161 7.43 -10.49 2.09
CA ALA A 161 7.66 -9.09 2.42
C ALA A 161 8.07 -8.26 1.18
N ALA A 162 8.91 -8.80 0.29
CA ALA A 162 9.30 -8.12 -0.95
C ALA A 162 8.12 -7.97 -1.93
N ALA A 163 7.31 -9.00 -2.10
CA ALA A 163 6.12 -8.98 -2.94
C ALA A 163 5.09 -7.97 -2.41
N LEU A 164 4.86 -7.93 -1.09
CA LEU A 164 4.00 -6.94 -0.46
C LEU A 164 4.50 -5.52 -0.72
N ARG A 165 5.79 -5.25 -0.47
CA ARG A 165 6.40 -3.93 -0.74
C ARG A 165 6.28 -3.52 -2.20
N HIS A 166 6.49 -4.45 -3.13
CA HIS A 166 6.36 -4.18 -4.55
C HIS A 166 4.91 -3.86 -4.93
N SER A 167 3.95 -4.64 -4.44
CA SER A 167 2.53 -4.40 -4.66
C SER A 167 2.09 -3.05 -4.08
N GLU A 168 2.51 -2.72 -2.85
CA GLU A 168 2.23 -1.43 -2.22
C GLU A 168 2.82 -0.26 -3.02
N ALA A 169 4.06 -0.41 -3.51
CA ALA A 169 4.70 0.60 -4.34
C ALA A 169 3.95 0.80 -5.66
N MET A 170 3.55 -0.29 -6.32
CA MET A 170 2.75 -0.26 -7.55
C MET A 170 1.41 0.43 -7.33
N TYR A 171 0.66 0.06 -6.29
CA TYR A 171 -0.62 0.70 -5.96
C TYR A 171 -0.45 2.19 -5.63
N ARG A 172 0.61 2.55 -4.90
CA ARG A 172 0.94 3.95 -4.62
C ARG A 172 1.24 4.71 -5.91
N SER A 173 2.04 4.16 -6.82
CA SER A 173 2.33 4.80 -8.10
C SER A 173 1.08 4.97 -8.97
N LEU A 174 0.17 3.99 -8.99
CA LEU A 174 -1.11 4.10 -9.70
C LEU A 174 -1.97 5.24 -9.13
N ALA A 175 -2.09 5.33 -7.81
CA ALA A 175 -2.81 6.41 -7.15
C ALA A 175 -2.14 7.79 -7.40
N ASP A 176 -0.82 7.85 -7.41
CA ASP A 176 -0.05 9.09 -7.63
C ASP A 176 -0.15 9.62 -9.08
N MET A 177 -0.46 8.75 -10.05
CA MET A 177 -0.70 9.13 -11.45
C MET A 177 -2.12 9.64 -11.71
N MET A 178 -3.07 9.44 -10.79
CA MET A 178 -4.45 9.90 -10.96
C MET A 178 -4.54 11.42 -10.77
N HIS A 179 -5.31 12.09 -11.61
CA HIS A 179 -5.65 13.51 -11.42
C HIS A 179 -6.60 13.71 -10.23
N ASP A 180 -7.47 12.73 -9.99
CA ASP A 180 -8.39 12.71 -8.86
C ASP A 180 -7.61 12.51 -7.54
N VAL A 181 -8.06 13.16 -6.47
CA VAL A 181 -7.43 13.03 -5.15
C VAL A 181 -7.95 11.76 -4.48
N VAL A 182 -7.08 10.77 -4.28
CA VAL A 182 -7.41 9.56 -3.52
C VAL A 182 -7.14 9.81 -2.05
N TRP A 183 -8.07 9.39 -1.19
CA TRP A 183 -7.97 9.57 0.25
C TRP A 183 -8.57 8.39 1.02
N THR A 184 -8.07 8.17 2.23
CA THR A 184 -8.67 7.26 3.21
C THR A 184 -8.75 7.93 4.57
N THR A 185 -9.73 7.55 5.38
CA THR A 185 -9.91 8.04 6.75
C THR A 185 -10.19 6.91 7.72
N ASP A 186 -10.00 7.17 9.01
CA ASP A 186 -10.68 6.43 10.07
C ASP A 186 -12.16 6.86 10.19
N LEU A 187 -12.88 6.28 11.16
CA LEU A 187 -14.28 6.65 11.47
C LEU A 187 -14.44 8.05 12.10
N ASP A 188 -13.35 8.64 12.62
CA ASP A 188 -13.32 10.04 13.10
C ASP A 188 -13.09 11.04 11.95
N LEU A 189 -13.03 10.56 10.70
CA LEU A 189 -12.73 11.35 9.50
C LEU A 189 -11.33 11.99 9.53
N LYS A 190 -10.37 11.36 10.23
CA LYS A 190 -8.96 11.73 10.18
C LYS A 190 -8.30 10.99 9.02
N LEU A 191 -7.55 11.72 8.21
CA LEU A 191 -6.87 11.18 7.04
C LEU A 191 -5.79 10.17 7.42
N THR A 192 -5.90 8.94 6.92
CA THR A 192 -4.91 7.87 7.07
C THR A 192 -4.03 7.73 5.83
N TYR A 193 -4.56 8.05 4.65
CA TYR A 193 -3.80 8.18 3.40
C TYR A 193 -4.37 9.33 2.57
N LEU A 194 -3.49 9.97 1.80
CA LEU A 194 -3.82 11.05 0.90
C LEU A 194 -2.81 11.08 -0.26
N SER A 195 -3.32 10.97 -1.49
CA SER A 195 -2.50 11.02 -2.71
C SER A 195 -1.83 12.39 -2.89
N PRO A 196 -0.66 12.46 -3.56
CA PRO A 196 0.04 13.72 -3.88
C PRO A 196 -0.78 14.69 -4.73
N SER A 197 -1.80 14.22 -5.44
CA SER A 197 -2.66 15.04 -6.29
C SER A 197 -3.37 16.16 -5.50
N VAL A 198 -3.51 16.01 -4.18
CA VAL A 198 -4.02 17.08 -3.31
C VAL A 198 -3.14 18.33 -3.34
N GLU A 199 -1.81 18.20 -3.49
CA GLU A 199 -0.91 19.35 -3.47
C GLU A 199 -1.11 20.20 -4.72
N LYS A 200 -1.42 19.56 -5.86
CA LYS A 200 -1.74 20.25 -7.11
C LYS A 200 -3.14 20.84 -7.07
N ALA A 201 -4.11 20.11 -6.52
CA ALA A 201 -5.51 20.51 -6.55
C ALA A 201 -5.86 21.59 -5.50
N LEU A 202 -5.21 21.58 -4.33
CA LEU A 202 -5.50 22.51 -3.23
C LEU A 202 -4.30 23.36 -2.79
N GLY A 203 -3.09 23.14 -3.33
CA GLY A 203 -1.88 23.84 -2.89
C GLY A 203 -1.39 23.43 -1.49
N LEU A 204 -2.05 22.48 -0.83
CA LEU A 204 -1.76 22.06 0.54
C LEU A 204 -0.78 20.90 0.56
N LYS A 205 0.22 20.95 1.45
CA LYS A 205 1.18 19.86 1.63
C LYS A 205 0.51 18.65 2.26
N ARG A 206 0.64 17.48 1.63
CA ARG A 206 -0.03 16.25 2.10
C ARG A 206 0.36 15.88 3.53
N GLN A 207 1.64 16.09 3.87
CA GLN A 207 2.20 15.74 5.18
C GLN A 207 1.56 16.54 6.32
N ASP A 208 1.12 17.77 6.03
CA ASP A 208 0.45 18.62 7.00
C ASP A 208 -1.01 18.22 7.21
N LEU A 209 -1.57 17.37 6.34
CA LEU A 209 -2.97 16.95 6.35
C LEU A 209 -3.19 15.56 6.95
N ILE A 210 -2.20 14.66 6.87
CA ILE A 210 -2.29 13.32 7.48
C ILE A 210 -2.56 13.43 8.99
N GLY A 211 -3.48 12.59 9.48
CA GLY A 211 -3.95 12.58 10.87
C GLY A 211 -4.90 13.73 11.23
N LYS A 212 -5.19 14.64 10.29
CA LYS A 212 -6.16 15.74 10.46
C LYS A 212 -7.39 15.49 9.60
N THR A 213 -8.42 16.30 9.82
CA THR A 213 -9.62 16.30 8.99
C THR A 213 -9.51 17.33 7.86
N LEU A 214 -9.72 16.90 6.61
CA LEU A 214 -9.71 17.77 5.43
C LEU A 214 -10.88 18.77 5.45
N MET A 215 -11.88 18.53 6.29
CA MET A 215 -13.04 19.41 6.49
C MET A 215 -12.68 20.84 6.93
N ARG A 216 -11.50 21.05 7.51
CA ARG A 216 -11.03 22.40 7.90
C ARG A 216 -10.81 23.31 6.69
N SER A 217 -10.46 22.76 5.54
CA SER A 217 -10.20 23.50 4.30
C SER A 217 -11.44 23.71 3.43
N MET A 218 -12.59 23.13 3.82
CA MET A 218 -13.88 23.33 3.16
C MET A 218 -14.50 24.68 3.53
N SER A 219 -15.39 25.18 2.66
CA SER A 219 -16.33 26.26 3.00
C SER A 219 -17.19 25.86 4.20
N ALA A 220 -17.74 26.84 4.94
CA ALA A 220 -18.55 26.56 6.12
C ALA A 220 -19.80 25.72 5.79
N GLU A 221 -20.44 26.01 4.66
CA GLU A 221 -21.62 25.28 4.18
C GLU A 221 -21.27 23.84 3.82
N SER A 222 -20.28 23.63 2.95
CA SER A 222 -19.87 22.29 2.53
C SER A 222 -19.36 21.45 3.70
N ARG A 223 -18.68 22.09 4.67
CA ARG A 223 -18.23 21.43 5.90
C ARG A 223 -19.40 20.86 6.70
N SER A 224 -20.48 21.62 6.87
CA SER A 224 -21.66 21.15 7.59
C SER A 224 -22.31 20.00 6.83
N GLN A 225 -22.59 20.20 5.54
CA GLN A 225 -23.27 19.21 4.69
C GLN A 225 -22.50 17.88 4.64
N ALA A 226 -21.18 17.93 4.42
CA ALA A 226 -20.35 16.73 4.36
C ALA A 226 -20.28 16.01 5.71
N ARG A 227 -20.19 16.75 6.82
CA ARG A 227 -20.18 16.16 8.17
C ARG A 227 -21.49 15.45 8.46
N ASP A 228 -22.60 16.14 8.25
CA ASP A 228 -23.93 15.62 8.58
C ASP A 228 -24.24 14.38 7.74
N LEU A 229 -23.89 14.40 6.44
CA LEU A 229 -24.03 13.26 5.55
C LEU A 229 -23.17 12.07 6.01
N LEU A 230 -21.86 12.26 6.22
CA LEU A 230 -20.96 11.17 6.56
C LEU A 230 -21.28 10.58 7.93
N GLN A 231 -21.63 11.41 8.91
CA GLN A 231 -22.07 10.93 10.23
C GLN A 231 -23.37 10.14 10.16
N ALA A 232 -24.34 10.60 9.37
CA ALA A 232 -25.58 9.85 9.15
C ALA A 232 -25.29 8.50 8.47
N GLU A 233 -24.40 8.44 7.48
CA GLU A 233 -24.02 7.20 6.82
C GLU A 233 -23.29 6.23 7.75
N ILE A 234 -22.36 6.72 8.59
CA ILE A 234 -21.68 5.90 9.61
C ILE A 234 -22.71 5.34 10.60
N ALA A 235 -23.65 6.17 11.07
CA ALA A 235 -24.68 5.73 12.01
C ALA A 235 -25.65 4.70 11.42
N ARG A 236 -25.87 4.74 10.09
CA ARG A 236 -26.73 3.81 9.37
C ARG A 236 -26.05 2.49 9.02
N ASP A 237 -24.71 2.42 8.99
CA ASP A 237 -23.99 1.25 8.48
C ASP A 237 -24.33 -0.06 9.19
N ASN A 238 -24.60 0.00 10.49
CA ASN A 238 -24.96 -1.18 11.30
C ASN A 238 -26.47 -1.50 11.29
N GLN A 239 -27.28 -0.82 10.48
CA GLN A 239 -28.72 -1.06 10.43
C GLN A 239 -29.06 -2.23 9.48
N PRO A 240 -30.04 -3.08 9.82
CA PRO A 240 -30.47 -4.17 8.96
C PRO A 240 -30.94 -3.68 7.59
N GLY A 241 -30.54 -4.37 6.52
CA GLY A 241 -30.97 -4.07 5.15
C GLY A 241 -30.18 -2.95 4.46
N ILE A 242 -29.17 -2.39 5.11
CA ILE A 242 -28.22 -1.46 4.49
C ILE A 242 -27.12 -2.26 3.78
N ASP A 243 -26.90 -1.94 2.50
CA ASP A 243 -25.80 -2.52 1.72
C ASP A 243 -24.44 -2.06 2.30
N PRO A 244 -23.60 -3.01 2.76
CA PRO A 244 -22.27 -2.70 3.29
C PRO A 244 -21.33 -2.08 2.25
N ASP A 245 -21.54 -2.32 0.96
CA ASP A 245 -20.65 -1.91 -0.13
C ASP A 245 -21.18 -0.67 -0.90
N ARG A 246 -22.23 -0.02 -0.36
CA ARG A 246 -22.82 1.17 -0.97
C ARG A 246 -21.82 2.31 -1.11
N ALA A 247 -21.97 3.09 -2.18
CA ALA A 247 -21.20 4.30 -2.40
C ALA A 247 -21.95 5.56 -1.92
N ILE A 248 -21.20 6.48 -1.32
CA ILE A 248 -21.65 7.79 -0.84
C ILE A 248 -21.10 8.83 -1.80
N SER A 249 -21.98 9.61 -2.43
CA SER A 249 -21.62 10.66 -3.38
C SER A 249 -22.01 12.04 -2.85
N PHE A 250 -21.09 13.00 -2.86
CA PHE A 250 -21.36 14.35 -2.41
C PHE A 250 -20.38 15.39 -2.99
N GLU A 251 -20.85 16.61 -3.20
CA GLU A 251 -20.02 17.72 -3.66
C GLU A 251 -19.54 18.55 -2.47
N CYS A 252 -18.31 19.06 -2.55
CA CYS A 252 -17.74 19.95 -1.53
C CYS A 252 -16.96 21.10 -2.18
N ALA A 253 -17.19 22.30 -1.67
CA ALA A 253 -16.39 23.48 -1.98
C ALA A 253 -15.25 23.62 -0.98
N TYR A 254 -14.03 23.79 -1.50
CA TYR A 254 -12.82 24.04 -0.74
C TYR A 254 -12.29 25.43 -1.01
N GLN A 255 -11.83 26.08 0.05
CA GLN A 255 -11.26 27.42 0.02
C GLN A 255 -9.95 27.42 0.82
N PRO A 256 -8.90 26.76 0.31
CA PRO A 256 -7.59 26.81 0.95
C PRO A 256 -7.11 28.27 0.96
N SER A 257 -6.90 28.82 2.16
CA SER A 257 -6.20 30.09 2.39
C SER A 257 -6.71 31.35 1.65
N GLY A 258 -7.98 31.38 1.21
CA GLY A 258 -8.57 32.53 0.52
C GLY A 258 -8.32 32.58 -1.00
N GLU A 259 -7.79 31.51 -1.59
CA GLU A 259 -7.70 31.32 -3.04
C GLU A 259 -9.07 31.05 -3.69
N ALA A 260 -9.07 30.87 -5.01
CA ALA A 260 -10.25 30.48 -5.78
C ALA A 260 -10.90 29.20 -5.20
N THR A 261 -12.23 29.14 -5.25
CA THR A 261 -12.97 27.97 -4.74
C THR A 261 -12.74 26.77 -5.65
N VAL A 262 -12.25 25.68 -5.07
CA VAL A 262 -12.09 24.38 -5.74
C VAL A 262 -13.29 23.50 -5.39
N TRP A 263 -13.97 22.96 -6.39
CA TRP A 263 -15.11 22.07 -6.20
C TRP A 263 -14.69 20.63 -6.42
N PHE A 264 -14.97 19.77 -5.45
CA PHE A 264 -14.79 18.33 -5.58
C PHE A 264 -16.12 17.59 -5.62
N GLU A 265 -16.24 16.65 -6.55
CA GLU A 265 -17.21 15.56 -6.50
C GLU A 265 -16.53 14.38 -5.78
N ASN A 266 -17.07 13.97 -4.64
CA ASN A 266 -16.51 12.92 -3.80
C ASN A 266 -17.32 11.65 -3.96
N LEU A 267 -16.63 10.54 -4.16
CA LEU A 267 -17.20 9.20 -4.11
C LEU A 267 -16.46 8.41 -3.03
N ALA A 268 -17.20 7.91 -2.04
CA ALA A 268 -16.62 7.19 -0.90
C ALA A 268 -17.36 5.88 -0.60
N THR A 269 -16.62 4.90 -0.08
CA THR A 269 -17.10 3.59 0.37
C THR A 269 -16.48 3.26 1.72
N PHE A 270 -17.07 2.30 2.46
CA PHE A 270 -16.54 1.90 3.77
C PHE A 270 -15.37 0.92 3.64
N ILE A 271 -14.32 1.15 4.43
CA ILE A 271 -13.27 0.16 4.68
C ILE A 271 -13.75 -0.73 5.82
N ARG A 272 -13.61 -2.04 5.66
CA ARG A 272 -14.07 -3.04 6.65
C ARG A 272 -12.91 -3.87 7.18
N ASP A 273 -13.01 -4.25 8.45
CA ASP A 273 -12.11 -5.20 9.09
C ASP A 273 -12.44 -6.66 8.68
N GLU A 274 -11.62 -7.61 9.14
CA GLU A 274 -11.82 -9.05 8.87
C GLU A 274 -13.16 -9.60 9.39
N ASN A 275 -13.82 -8.88 10.32
CA ASN A 275 -15.12 -9.24 10.86
C ASN A 275 -16.29 -8.52 10.13
N GLY A 276 -16.00 -7.80 9.04
CA GLY A 276 -16.99 -7.06 8.25
C GLY A 276 -17.43 -5.73 8.88
N ARG A 277 -16.81 -5.29 9.98
CA ARG A 277 -17.18 -4.03 10.65
C ARG A 277 -16.47 -2.87 9.98
N ALA A 278 -17.20 -1.77 9.75
CA ALA A 278 -16.61 -0.55 9.25
C ALA A 278 -15.51 -0.05 10.21
N CYS A 279 -14.35 0.27 9.66
CA CYS A 279 -13.20 0.81 10.39
C CYS A 279 -12.69 2.14 9.80
N GLY A 280 -13.22 2.55 8.65
CA GLY A 280 -12.85 3.79 7.99
C GLY A 280 -13.61 4.01 6.68
N LEU A 281 -13.20 5.02 5.93
CA LEU A 281 -13.70 5.28 4.58
C LEU A 281 -12.54 5.41 3.61
N HIS A 282 -12.73 5.02 2.36
CA HIS A 282 -11.86 5.40 1.26
C HIS A 282 -12.69 6.04 0.16
N GLY A 283 -12.06 6.95 -0.59
CA GLY A 283 -12.74 7.63 -1.65
C GLY A 283 -11.81 8.34 -2.61
N VAL A 284 -12.44 8.85 -3.66
CA VAL A 284 -11.81 9.70 -4.66
C VAL A 284 -12.54 11.03 -4.71
N SER A 285 -11.79 12.11 -4.87
CA SER A 285 -12.31 13.46 -5.05
C SER A 285 -11.88 13.97 -6.41
N ARG A 286 -12.85 14.14 -7.30
CA ARG A 286 -12.63 14.66 -8.66
C ARG A 286 -12.84 16.16 -8.67
N ASP A 287 -11.87 16.90 -9.20
CA ASP A 287 -12.01 18.33 -9.40
C ASP A 287 -13.06 18.59 -10.51
N ILE A 288 -14.11 19.31 -10.14
CA ILE A 288 -15.21 19.72 -11.02
C ILE A 288 -15.31 21.25 -11.14
N THR A 289 -14.25 21.97 -10.77
CA THR A 289 -14.20 23.44 -10.78
C THR A 289 -14.43 23.99 -12.18
N GLU A 290 -13.71 23.48 -13.17
CA GLU A 290 -13.87 23.87 -14.58
C GLU A 290 -15.30 23.60 -15.07
N ARG A 291 -15.87 22.43 -14.69
CA ARG A 291 -17.25 22.04 -15.01
C ARG A 291 -18.27 23.04 -14.42
N LYS A 292 -18.08 23.46 -13.17
CA LYS A 292 -18.95 24.44 -12.49
C LYS A 292 -18.80 25.84 -13.09
N GLN A 293 -17.59 26.29 -13.37
CA GLN A 293 -17.32 27.61 -13.96
C GLN A 293 -17.90 27.71 -15.38
N ALA A 294 -17.72 26.67 -16.20
CA ALA A 294 -18.28 26.62 -17.55
C ALA A 294 -19.83 26.64 -17.53
N ALA A 295 -20.46 25.96 -16.56
CA ALA A 295 -21.90 25.99 -16.40
C ALA A 295 -22.42 27.39 -16.01
N LEU A 296 -21.77 28.05 -15.05
CA LEU A 296 -22.11 29.41 -14.62
C LEU A 296 -21.94 30.43 -15.74
N GLU A 297 -20.83 30.36 -16.49
CA GLU A 297 -20.59 31.26 -17.61
C GLU A 297 -21.63 31.05 -18.71
N ARG A 298 -22.00 29.80 -18.99
CA ARG A 298 -23.07 29.49 -19.95
C ARG A 298 -24.41 30.10 -19.52
N GLU A 299 -24.77 29.97 -18.25
CA GLU A 299 -26.01 30.57 -17.71
C GLU A 299 -25.98 32.10 -17.81
N ARG A 300 -24.85 32.72 -17.49
CA ARG A 300 -24.65 34.17 -17.66
C ARG A 300 -24.84 34.61 -19.10
N LEU A 301 -24.18 33.94 -20.05
CA LEU A 301 -24.31 34.24 -21.48
C LEU A 301 -25.74 34.02 -22.00
N ILE A 302 -26.44 32.99 -21.52
CA ILE A 302 -27.86 32.78 -21.85
C ILE A 302 -28.72 33.95 -21.35
N ALA A 303 -28.50 34.40 -20.10
CA ALA A 303 -29.23 35.54 -19.55
C ALA A 303 -28.94 36.83 -20.32
N GLU A 304 -27.68 37.10 -20.67
CA GLU A 304 -27.28 38.26 -21.48
C GLU A 304 -27.92 38.21 -22.89
N LEU A 305 -27.91 37.06 -23.55
CA LEU A 305 -28.55 36.88 -24.86
C LEU A 305 -30.08 37.07 -24.78
N GLN A 306 -30.73 36.54 -23.74
CA GLN A 306 -32.16 36.73 -23.51
C GLN A 306 -32.51 38.21 -23.32
N GLN A 307 -31.70 38.93 -22.54
CA GLN A 307 -31.87 40.36 -22.32
C GLN A 307 -31.72 41.14 -23.64
N ALA A 308 -30.65 40.90 -24.40
CA ALA A 308 -30.42 41.56 -25.69
C ALA A 308 -31.55 41.28 -26.72
N LEU A 309 -32.05 40.04 -26.77
CA LEU A 309 -33.18 39.68 -27.64
C LEU A 309 -34.47 40.42 -27.24
N SER A 310 -34.69 40.66 -25.94
CA SER A 310 -35.85 41.41 -25.46
C SER A 310 -35.80 42.88 -25.90
N GLU A 311 -34.62 43.50 -25.85
CA GLU A 311 -34.39 44.88 -26.26
C GLU A 311 -34.59 45.07 -27.76
N VAL A 312 -34.06 44.15 -28.59
CA VAL A 312 -34.29 44.18 -30.05
C VAL A 312 -35.78 44.04 -30.38
N LYS A 313 -36.51 43.14 -29.70
CA LYS A 313 -37.96 42.99 -29.91
C LYS A 313 -38.75 44.23 -29.51
N ALA A 314 -38.35 44.91 -28.44
CA ALA A 314 -38.98 46.18 -28.03
C ALA A 314 -38.73 47.30 -29.04
N LEU A 315 -37.56 47.31 -29.69
CA LEU A 315 -37.19 48.26 -30.74
C LEU A 315 -37.88 47.98 -32.08
N SER A 316 -38.30 46.73 -32.34
CA SER A 316 -38.90 46.31 -33.62
C SER A 316 -40.44 46.41 -33.67
N GLY A 317 -41.06 47.35 -32.96
CA GLY A 317 -42.48 47.63 -33.11
C GLY A 317 -42.81 48.20 -34.50
N LEU A 318 -43.96 47.85 -35.09
CA LEU A 318 -44.47 48.54 -36.28
C LEU A 318 -45.09 49.86 -35.83
N LEU A 319 -44.57 51.00 -36.30
CA LEU A 319 -45.23 52.30 -36.11
C LEU A 319 -46.26 52.50 -37.22
N PRO A 320 -47.57 52.53 -36.93
CA PRO A 320 -48.56 52.79 -37.95
C PRO A 320 -48.50 54.27 -38.38
N ILE A 321 -48.25 54.51 -39.67
CA ILE A 321 -48.29 55.85 -40.28
C ILE A 321 -49.51 55.98 -41.17
N CYS A 322 -50.18 57.13 -41.08
CA CYS A 322 -51.21 57.49 -42.04
C CYS A 322 -50.59 57.83 -43.41
N ALA A 323 -50.95 57.08 -44.46
CA ALA A 323 -50.45 57.26 -45.82
C ALA A 323 -50.72 58.67 -46.39
N ASN A 324 -51.80 59.33 -45.92
CA ASN A 324 -52.22 60.64 -46.38
C ASN A 324 -51.59 61.79 -45.59
N CYS A 325 -51.89 61.93 -44.29
CA CYS A 325 -51.41 63.07 -43.50
C CYS A 325 -50.02 62.88 -42.88
N LYS A 326 -49.40 61.70 -43.09
CA LYS A 326 -48.07 61.32 -42.58
C LYS A 326 -47.92 61.36 -41.05
N LYS A 327 -49.01 61.47 -40.30
CA LYS A 327 -49.00 61.39 -38.83
C LYS A 327 -48.78 59.93 -38.37
N ILE A 328 -47.93 59.75 -37.36
CA ILE A 328 -47.71 58.48 -36.65
C ILE A 328 -48.89 58.27 -35.69
N ARG A 329 -49.44 57.06 -35.65
CA ARG A 329 -50.53 56.65 -34.76
C ARG A 329 -49.93 55.84 -33.60
N ASP A 330 -50.27 56.21 -32.38
CA ASP A 330 -50.14 55.39 -31.19
C ASP A 330 -51.55 55.15 -30.64
N ASP A 331 -51.66 54.31 -29.62
CA ASP A 331 -52.92 54.14 -28.90
C ASP A 331 -53.10 55.13 -27.72
N GLN A 332 -52.10 55.98 -27.36
CA GLN A 332 -52.12 56.85 -26.15
C GLN A 332 -51.30 58.17 -26.10
N GLY A 333 -50.69 58.68 -27.17
CA GLY A 333 -49.98 59.98 -27.25
C GLY A 333 -48.55 59.95 -27.81
N TYR A 334 -48.20 60.99 -28.60
CA TYR A 334 -47.03 61.10 -29.48
C TYR A 334 -45.69 60.67 -28.86
N ILE A 335 -44.95 59.80 -29.55
CA ILE A 335 -43.53 59.50 -29.24
C ILE A 335 -42.62 60.27 -30.19
N SER A 336 -41.68 61.05 -29.63
CA SER A 336 -40.55 61.62 -30.35
C SER A 336 -39.24 60.91 -29.99
N GLN A 337 -38.48 60.63 -31.05
CA GLN A 337 -37.04 60.33 -31.09
C GLN A 337 -36.59 58.88 -30.82
N HIS A 338 -36.04 58.30 -31.90
CA HIS A 338 -35.21 57.09 -31.99
C HIS A 338 -35.88 55.72 -31.79
N SER A 339 -36.81 55.36 -32.68
CA SER A 339 -37.18 53.95 -32.90
C SER A 339 -36.77 53.49 -34.31
N GLN A 340 -36.04 52.38 -34.43
CA GLN A 340 -35.79 51.68 -35.70
C GLN A 340 -37.02 50.87 -36.16
N ALA A 341 -38.22 51.39 -35.92
CA ALA A 341 -39.49 50.76 -36.24
C ALA A 341 -39.69 50.66 -37.76
N LEU A 342 -40.22 49.53 -38.22
CA LEU A 342 -40.75 49.41 -39.58
C LEU A 342 -42.09 50.17 -39.67
N PHE A 343 -42.28 50.94 -40.73
CA PHE A 343 -43.52 51.71 -40.90
C PHE A 343 -44.59 50.86 -41.59
N SER A 344 -45.75 50.71 -40.96
CA SER A 344 -46.94 50.18 -41.64
C SER A 344 -47.76 51.33 -42.23
N HIS A 345 -48.27 51.15 -43.45
CA HIS A 345 -49.06 52.16 -44.16
C HIS A 345 -50.55 51.86 -44.00
N GLY A 346 -51.26 52.71 -43.26
CA GLY A 346 -52.73 52.69 -43.14
C GLY A 346 -53.33 54.06 -43.43
N ILE A 347 -54.64 54.23 -43.34
CA ILE A 347 -55.30 55.54 -43.43
C ILE A 347 -55.98 55.83 -42.09
N CYS A 348 -55.70 56.98 -41.47
CA CYS A 348 -56.33 57.33 -40.19
C CYS A 348 -57.83 57.68 -40.37
N PRO A 349 -58.67 57.56 -39.33
CA PRO A 349 -60.11 57.80 -39.43
C PRO A 349 -60.49 59.18 -40.00
N ASP A 350 -59.70 60.21 -39.72
CA ASP A 350 -59.93 61.56 -40.26
C ASP A 350 -59.63 61.62 -41.75
N CYS A 351 -58.52 61.03 -42.18
CA CYS A 351 -58.18 60.96 -43.61
C CYS A 351 -59.11 60.01 -44.35
N ALA A 352 -59.60 58.94 -43.71
CA ALA A 352 -60.58 58.03 -44.31
C ALA A 352 -61.90 58.76 -44.58
N ARG A 353 -62.39 59.56 -43.63
CA ARG A 353 -63.60 60.40 -43.82
C ARG A 353 -63.43 61.46 -44.90
N LEU A 354 -62.22 61.99 -45.06
CA LEU A 354 -61.94 63.07 -46.00
C LEU A 354 -61.68 62.56 -47.43
N LEU A 355 -60.99 61.42 -47.57
CA LEU A 355 -60.66 60.82 -48.87
C LEU A 355 -61.75 59.87 -49.39
N TYR A 356 -62.52 59.25 -48.48
CA TYR A 356 -63.58 58.28 -48.80
C TYR A 356 -64.87 58.58 -48.02
N PRO A 357 -65.52 59.74 -48.25
CA PRO A 357 -66.73 60.14 -47.52
C PRO A 357 -67.90 59.16 -47.69
N GLU A 358 -67.91 58.37 -48.77
CA GLU A 358 -68.90 57.32 -49.06
C GLU A 358 -68.74 56.06 -48.18
N PHE A 359 -67.54 55.85 -47.60
CA PHE A 359 -67.15 54.60 -46.95
C PHE A 359 -67.40 54.71 -45.44
N LYS A 360 -68.47 54.09 -44.94
CA LYS A 360 -68.71 53.97 -43.49
C LYS A 360 -67.80 52.86 -42.93
N PRO A 361 -66.88 53.16 -42.00
CA PRO A 361 -66.06 52.13 -41.40
C PRO A 361 -66.96 51.10 -40.67
N PRO A 362 -66.62 49.81 -40.70
CA PRO A 362 -67.32 48.82 -39.90
C PRO A 362 -67.19 49.20 -38.41
N LYS A 363 -68.27 48.99 -37.65
CA LYS A 363 -68.30 49.26 -36.20
C LYS A 363 -67.35 48.36 -35.43
#